data_AF-A0A5N5WTG3-F1
#
_entry.id   AF-A0A5N5WTG3-F1
#
_cell.length_a   1.000
_cell.length_b   1.000
_cell.length_c   1.000
_cell.angle_alpha   90.00
_cell.angle_beta   90.00
_cell.angle_gamma   90.00
#
_symmetry.space_group_name_H-M   'P 1'
#
loop_
_entity.id
_entity.type
_entity.pdbx_description
1 polymer ?
#
loop_
_entity_poly.entity_id
_entity_poly.type
_entity_poly.pdbx_seq_one_letter_code
_entity_poly.pdbx_strand_id
1 'polypeptide(L)'
;MDTIAETRGATSKTHQLHMYHIYKHQRATQYLEELYQAHTNKPTNKEKSLAAIQQIEAINLRIRQLNKEHSLPDTLGVIDYGVFIYGWGQKKGRILLTQQFEDLCRRKQYMKGWSCLPPSQDYKYFSSSSELSRVLWDVLHPWYQLVWSLLKQQRPKLKFIDDVEAILLSYVDESSSADLNPSVCHFDALGALLLLHEMSRLLGEVQDEQDSAHLASAYDDIREELRRMCEFEGFPSEWIPATFMEEQAISR
;
A
#
# COMPACT_ATOMS: atom_id res chain seq x y z
N MET A 1 29.11 16.14 32.38
CA MET A 1 29.19 14.66 32.30
C MET A 1 27.84 14.04 31.94
N ASP A 2 26.84 14.85 31.57
CA ASP A 2 25.46 14.41 31.34
C ASP A 2 25.17 13.93 29.91
N THR A 3 26.00 14.31 28.95
CA THR A 3 25.78 14.02 27.52
C THR A 3 25.90 12.53 27.19
N ILE A 4 26.78 11.78 27.87
CA ILE A 4 27.03 10.35 27.61
C ILE A 4 25.92 9.46 28.20
N ALA A 5 25.31 9.89 29.32
CA ALA A 5 24.20 9.18 29.95
C ALA A 5 22.91 9.31 29.12
N GLU A 6 22.67 10.50 28.55
CA GLU A 6 21.55 10.75 27.63
C GLU A 6 21.68 9.96 26.33
N THR A 7 22.89 9.86 25.74
CA THR A 7 23.08 9.05 24.52
C THR A 7 22.85 7.57 24.79
N ARG A 8 23.35 7.03 25.91
CA ARG A 8 23.15 5.62 26.30
C ARG A 8 21.67 5.31 26.62
N GLY A 9 20.98 6.22 27.29
CA GLY A 9 19.54 6.12 27.58
C GLY A 9 18.68 6.16 26.32
N ALA A 10 19.02 7.01 25.35
CA ALA A 10 18.36 7.07 24.05
C ALA A 10 18.58 5.78 23.23
N THR A 11 19.82 5.27 23.15
CA THR A 11 20.12 4.01 22.42
C THR A 11 19.43 2.80 23.03
N SER A 12 19.26 2.75 24.36
CA SER A 12 18.57 1.65 25.05
C SER A 12 17.07 1.64 24.77
N LYS A 13 16.43 2.82 24.78
CA LYS A 13 15.00 2.97 24.46
C LYS A 13 14.68 2.63 23.01
N THR A 14 15.51 3.06 22.06
CA THR A 14 15.35 2.72 20.64
C THR A 14 15.52 1.22 20.39
N HIS A 15 16.49 0.58 21.06
CA HIS A 15 16.67 -0.86 20.97
C HIS A 15 15.50 -1.65 21.55
N GLN A 16 14.96 -1.24 22.70
CA GLN A 16 13.78 -1.86 23.32
C GLN A 16 12.54 -1.76 22.43
N LEU A 17 12.33 -0.61 21.79
CA LEU A 17 11.20 -0.46 20.87
C LEU A 17 11.35 -1.30 19.61
N HIS A 18 12.55 -1.39 19.06
CA HIS A 18 12.81 -2.27 17.92
C HIS A 18 12.52 -3.74 18.27
N MET A 19 12.99 -4.21 19.43
CA MET A 19 12.67 -5.55 19.94
C MET A 19 11.17 -5.74 20.17
N TYR A 20 10.47 -4.70 20.57
CA TYR A 20 9.02 -4.71 20.72
C TYR A 20 8.29 -4.90 19.38
N HIS A 21 8.66 -4.13 18.34
CA HIS A 21 8.09 -4.30 17.00
C HIS A 21 8.35 -5.72 16.47
N ILE A 22 9.55 -6.26 16.67
CA ILE A 22 9.87 -7.66 16.34
C ILE A 22 8.91 -8.62 17.03
N TYR A 23 8.76 -8.52 18.35
CA TYR A 23 7.86 -9.39 19.10
C TYR A 23 6.40 -9.28 18.61
N LYS A 24 5.95 -8.08 18.24
CA LYS A 24 4.61 -7.87 17.69
C LYS A 24 4.43 -8.47 16.30
N HIS A 25 5.42 -8.35 15.42
CA HIS A 25 5.40 -9.03 14.13
C HIS A 25 5.37 -10.56 14.32
N GLN A 26 6.15 -11.13 15.24
CA GLN A 26 6.14 -12.58 15.49
C GLN A 26 4.75 -13.08 15.88
N ARG A 27 4.06 -12.32 16.73
CA ARG A 27 2.67 -12.62 17.13
C ARG A 27 1.69 -12.46 15.98
N ALA A 28 1.87 -11.44 15.14
CA ALA A 28 0.98 -11.19 14.01
C ALA A 28 1.11 -12.22 12.89
N THR A 29 2.22 -12.94 12.80
CA THR A 29 2.40 -14.02 11.81
C THR A 29 1.25 -15.03 11.84
N GLN A 30 0.83 -15.48 13.03
CA GLN A 30 -0.31 -16.40 13.16
C GLN A 30 -1.60 -15.79 12.57
N TYR A 31 -1.87 -14.52 12.84
CA TYR A 31 -3.09 -13.88 12.35
C TYR A 31 -3.04 -13.65 10.83
N LEU A 32 -1.87 -13.39 10.25
CA LEU A 32 -1.69 -13.35 8.79
C LEU A 32 -1.87 -14.73 8.16
N GLU A 33 -1.40 -15.80 8.80
CA GLU A 33 -1.67 -17.18 8.36
C GLU A 33 -3.18 -17.49 8.39
N GLU A 34 -3.88 -17.13 9.46
CA GLU A 34 -5.33 -17.28 9.60
C GLU A 34 -6.10 -16.49 8.52
N LEU A 35 -5.65 -15.27 8.21
CA LEU A 35 -6.22 -14.45 7.14
C LEU A 35 -6.01 -15.09 5.77
N TYR A 36 -4.81 -15.60 5.49
CA TYR A 36 -4.52 -16.28 4.23
C TYR A 36 -5.41 -17.52 4.06
N GLN A 37 -5.54 -18.35 5.10
CA GLN A 37 -6.41 -19.52 5.06
C GLN A 37 -7.89 -19.15 4.86
N ALA A 38 -8.36 -18.07 5.47
CA ALA A 38 -9.71 -17.59 5.28
C ALA A 38 -9.94 -17.07 3.85
N HIS A 39 -8.92 -16.44 3.26
CA HIS A 39 -8.94 -15.97 1.86
C HIS A 39 -9.02 -17.13 0.86
N THR A 40 -8.24 -18.20 1.07
CA THR A 40 -8.21 -19.36 0.15
C THR A 40 -9.45 -20.27 0.27
N ASN A 41 -10.04 -20.38 1.46
CA ASN A 41 -11.07 -21.40 1.77
C ASN A 41 -12.52 -20.86 1.81
N LYS A 42 -12.94 -19.97 0.89
CA LYS A 42 -14.30 -19.35 0.82
C LYS A 42 -15.45 -20.32 1.22
N PRO A 43 -16.58 -19.90 1.84
CA PRO A 43 -16.89 -18.76 2.73
C PRO A 43 -16.92 -19.16 4.22
N THR A 44 -16.47 -20.37 4.56
CA THR A 44 -16.67 -21.04 5.86
C THR A 44 -15.92 -20.40 7.04
N ASN A 45 -15.17 -19.31 6.81
CA ASN A 45 -14.20 -18.77 7.76
C ASN A 45 -14.26 -17.26 7.97
N LYS A 46 -15.38 -16.60 7.60
CA LYS A 46 -15.56 -15.15 7.77
C LYS A 46 -15.32 -14.68 9.21
N GLU A 47 -15.78 -15.45 10.19
CA GLU A 47 -15.58 -15.15 11.61
C GLU A 47 -14.10 -15.20 12.01
N LYS A 48 -13.33 -16.20 11.53
CA LYS A 48 -11.90 -16.27 11.80
C LYS A 48 -11.13 -15.13 11.15
N SER A 49 -11.52 -14.75 9.92
CA SER A 49 -10.94 -13.58 9.26
C SER A 49 -11.16 -12.31 10.07
N LEU A 50 -12.40 -12.06 10.52
CA LEU A 50 -12.72 -10.90 11.36
C LEU A 50 -11.95 -10.92 12.69
N ALA A 51 -11.86 -12.08 13.34
CA ALA A 51 -11.09 -12.23 14.58
C ALA A 51 -9.59 -11.92 14.36
N ALA A 52 -8.99 -12.43 13.28
CA ALA A 52 -7.60 -12.16 12.95
C ALA A 52 -7.35 -10.67 12.65
N ILE A 53 -8.26 -10.01 11.92
CA ILE A 53 -8.21 -8.55 11.68
C ILE A 53 -8.22 -7.81 13.02
N GLN A 54 -9.14 -8.14 13.92
CA GLN A 54 -9.25 -7.48 15.24
C GLN A 54 -7.96 -7.63 16.06
N GLN A 55 -7.31 -8.79 16.01
CA GLN A 55 -6.05 -9.00 16.72
C GLN A 55 -4.91 -8.18 16.11
N ILE A 56 -4.82 -8.08 14.77
CA ILE A 56 -3.84 -7.23 14.10
C ILE A 56 -4.10 -5.75 14.42
N GLU A 57 -5.35 -5.30 14.41
CA GLU A 57 -5.70 -3.92 14.78
C GLU A 57 -5.37 -3.61 16.24
N ALA A 58 -5.60 -4.54 17.16
CA ALA A 58 -5.18 -4.37 18.56
C ALA A 58 -3.65 -4.25 18.70
N ILE A 59 -2.89 -5.02 17.90
CA ILE A 59 -1.43 -4.88 17.83
C ILE A 59 -1.06 -3.50 17.29
N ASN A 60 -1.65 -3.08 16.16
CA ASN A 60 -1.38 -1.80 15.53
C ASN A 60 -1.69 -0.62 16.45
N LEU A 61 -2.84 -0.65 17.15
CA LEU A 61 -3.21 0.37 18.12
C LEU A 61 -2.14 0.54 19.20
N ARG A 62 -1.62 -0.57 19.74
CA ARG A 62 -0.57 -0.50 20.77
C ARG A 62 0.77 -0.03 20.20
N ILE A 63 1.12 -0.41 18.98
CA ILE A 63 2.32 0.09 18.28
C ILE A 63 2.23 1.61 18.11
N ARG A 64 1.10 2.12 17.60
CA ARG A 64 0.85 3.57 17.45
C ARG A 64 0.96 4.33 18.77
N GLN A 65 0.36 3.80 19.84
CA GLN A 65 0.49 4.38 21.19
C GLN A 65 1.96 4.48 21.64
N LEU A 66 2.73 3.41 21.46
CA LEU A 66 4.16 3.40 21.82
C LEU A 66 4.98 4.34 20.93
N ASN A 67 4.70 4.39 19.62
CA ASN A 67 5.35 5.34 18.72
C ASN A 67 5.11 6.77 19.20
N LYS A 68 3.87 7.10 19.59
CA LYS A 68 3.52 8.40 20.18
C LYS A 68 4.23 8.66 21.50
N GLU A 69 4.25 7.70 22.43
CA GLU A 69 4.96 7.80 23.72
C GLU A 69 6.47 8.07 23.54
N HIS A 70 7.03 7.64 22.41
CA HIS A 70 8.45 7.76 22.07
C HIS A 70 8.76 8.83 21.00
N SER A 71 7.79 9.65 20.59
CA SER A 71 7.95 10.69 19.56
C SER A 71 8.45 10.16 18.20
N LEU A 72 7.94 9.01 17.78
CA LEU A 72 8.25 8.35 16.52
C LEU A 72 7.10 8.47 15.52
N PRO A 73 7.36 8.22 14.21
CA PRO A 73 6.29 8.19 13.22
C PRO A 73 5.19 7.20 13.61
N ASP A 74 3.93 7.63 13.52
CA ASP A 74 2.78 6.81 13.93
C ASP A 74 2.71 5.47 13.15
N THR A 75 3.17 5.49 11.90
CA THR A 75 3.17 4.34 10.99
C THR A 75 4.33 3.36 11.19
N LEU A 76 5.32 3.67 12.04
CA LEU A 76 6.51 2.84 12.22
C LEU A 76 6.14 1.48 12.83
N GLY A 77 6.43 0.38 12.11
CA GLY A 77 6.13 -0.98 12.58
C GLY A 77 4.64 -1.35 12.58
N VAL A 78 3.76 -0.48 12.05
CA VAL A 78 2.34 -0.79 11.88
C VAL A 78 2.19 -1.84 10.78
N ILE A 79 1.29 -2.80 11.00
CA ILE A 79 1.05 -3.94 10.14
C ILE A 79 -0.10 -3.61 9.18
N ASP A 80 0.23 -3.41 7.92
CA ASP A 80 -0.73 -3.17 6.86
C ASP A 80 -1.19 -4.50 6.22
N TYR A 81 -2.09 -5.20 6.92
CA TYR A 81 -2.63 -6.48 6.45
C TYR A 81 -3.49 -6.33 5.19
N GLY A 82 -4.02 -5.13 4.91
CA GLY A 82 -4.83 -4.85 3.72
C GLY A 82 -4.04 -5.04 2.43
N VAL A 83 -2.76 -4.68 2.43
CA VAL A 83 -1.85 -4.89 1.29
C VAL A 83 -1.63 -6.39 1.03
N PHE A 84 -1.59 -7.21 2.08
CA PHE A 84 -1.49 -8.67 1.93
C PHE A 84 -2.76 -9.27 1.33
N ILE A 85 -3.92 -8.86 1.81
CA ILE A 85 -5.22 -9.29 1.25
C ILE A 85 -5.32 -8.91 -0.23
N TYR A 86 -4.93 -7.68 -0.58
CA TYR A 86 -4.86 -7.22 -1.97
C TYR A 86 -3.94 -8.12 -2.80
N GLY A 87 -2.71 -8.35 -2.35
CA GLY A 87 -1.73 -9.18 -3.05
C GLY A 87 -2.22 -10.63 -3.26
N TRP A 88 -2.83 -11.25 -2.25
CA TRP A 88 -3.40 -12.60 -2.38
C TRP A 88 -4.61 -12.67 -3.33
N GLY A 89 -5.27 -11.54 -3.60
CA GLY A 89 -6.34 -11.42 -4.58
C GLY A 89 -5.86 -11.34 -6.03
N GLN A 90 -4.57 -11.05 -6.25
CA GLN A 90 -4.01 -10.85 -7.59
C GLN A 90 -3.92 -12.16 -8.37
N LYS A 91 -4.33 -12.12 -9.64
CA LYS A 91 -4.23 -13.24 -10.58
C LYS A 91 -2.83 -13.36 -11.21
N LYS A 92 -1.79 -13.31 -10.38
CA LYS A 92 -0.39 -13.39 -10.80
C LYS A 92 0.17 -14.79 -10.58
N GLY A 93 1.18 -15.16 -11.37
CA GLY A 93 1.92 -16.41 -11.16
C GLY A 93 2.58 -16.42 -9.77
N ARG A 94 2.63 -17.58 -9.12
CA ARG A 94 3.13 -17.71 -7.74
C ARG A 94 4.55 -17.15 -7.56
N ILE A 95 5.41 -17.31 -8.57
CA ILE A 95 6.80 -16.80 -8.54
C ILE A 95 6.81 -15.28 -8.47
N LEU A 96 6.12 -14.62 -9.40
CA LEU A 96 6.01 -13.16 -9.43
C LEU A 96 5.38 -12.62 -8.14
N LEU A 97 4.32 -13.25 -7.68
CA LEU A 97 3.63 -12.84 -6.46
C LEU A 97 4.53 -12.95 -5.23
N THR A 98 5.30 -14.03 -5.11
CA THR A 98 6.27 -14.21 -4.01
C THR A 98 7.34 -13.11 -4.04
N GLN A 99 7.89 -12.80 -5.23
CA GLN A 99 8.89 -11.73 -5.38
C GLN A 99 8.34 -10.37 -4.93
N GLN A 100 7.12 -10.02 -5.36
CA GLN A 100 6.47 -8.77 -4.95
C GLN A 100 6.26 -8.69 -3.44
N PHE A 101 5.87 -9.80 -2.81
CA PHE A 101 5.78 -9.86 -1.36
C PHE A 101 7.15 -9.75 -0.66
N GLU A 102 8.22 -10.31 -1.21
CA GLU A 102 9.57 -10.12 -0.67
C GLU A 102 9.98 -8.65 -0.73
N ASP A 103 9.71 -7.97 -1.83
CA ASP A 103 10.00 -6.55 -2.00
C ASP A 103 9.16 -5.68 -1.06
N LEU A 104 7.86 -5.97 -0.92
CA LEU A 104 7.01 -5.34 0.08
C LEU A 104 7.60 -5.53 1.49
N CYS A 105 7.92 -6.76 1.88
CA CYS A 105 8.43 -7.06 3.20
C CYS A 105 9.80 -6.39 3.44
N ARG A 106 10.63 -6.27 2.40
CA ARG A 106 11.89 -5.54 2.48
C ARG A 106 11.66 -4.03 2.66
N ARG A 107 10.77 -3.41 1.88
CA ARG A 107 10.45 -1.97 1.97
C ARG A 107 9.81 -1.61 3.31
N LYS A 108 8.85 -2.41 3.77
CA LYS A 108 8.11 -2.18 5.02
C LYS A 108 8.81 -2.71 6.27
N GLN A 109 9.97 -3.35 6.12
CA GLN A 109 10.67 -4.02 7.21
C GLN A 109 9.73 -4.99 7.93
N TYR A 110 9.11 -5.89 7.17
CA TYR A 110 8.38 -7.04 7.67
C TYR A 110 9.23 -8.30 7.65
N MET A 111 8.72 -9.35 8.29
CA MET A 111 9.39 -10.64 8.37
C MET A 111 9.43 -11.35 7.02
N LYS A 112 10.53 -12.05 6.74
CA LYS A 112 10.70 -12.88 5.55
C LYS A 112 9.59 -13.91 5.42
N GLY A 113 9.18 -14.51 6.52
CA GLY A 113 8.10 -15.49 6.51
C GLY A 113 6.77 -14.93 5.98
N TRP A 114 6.54 -13.62 6.07
CA TRP A 114 5.31 -13.00 5.57
C TRP A 114 5.27 -12.92 4.05
N SER A 115 6.40 -13.07 3.35
CA SER A 115 6.40 -13.12 1.89
C SER A 115 6.01 -14.48 1.31
N CYS A 116 5.95 -15.50 2.16
CA CYS A 116 5.56 -16.84 1.77
C CYS A 116 4.04 -16.92 1.52
N LEU A 117 3.63 -17.92 0.74
CA LEU A 117 2.23 -18.24 0.46
C LEU A 117 2.00 -19.73 0.77
N PRO A 118 1.45 -20.08 1.95
CA PRO A 118 1.01 -19.19 3.04
C PRO A 118 2.17 -18.47 3.76
N PRO A 119 1.89 -17.39 4.51
CA PRO A 119 2.84 -16.83 5.46
C PRO A 119 3.41 -17.92 6.38
N SER A 120 4.64 -17.72 6.86
CA SER A 120 5.36 -18.71 7.66
C SER A 120 6.11 -18.09 8.83
N GLN A 121 6.57 -18.96 9.73
CA GLN A 121 7.29 -18.60 10.96
C GLN A 121 8.79 -18.30 10.75
N ASP A 122 9.22 -17.93 9.54
CA ASP A 122 10.56 -17.34 9.34
C ASP A 122 10.57 -15.89 9.85
N TYR A 123 10.94 -15.73 11.12
CA TYR A 123 10.98 -14.43 11.80
C TYR A 123 12.21 -13.57 11.47
N LYS A 124 13.03 -13.97 10.50
CA LYS A 124 14.15 -13.15 10.02
C LYS A 124 13.62 -11.95 9.25
N TYR A 125 14.37 -10.87 9.23
CA TYR A 125 14.10 -9.71 8.38
C TYR A 125 15.02 -9.75 7.15
N PHE A 126 14.58 -9.14 6.05
CA PHE A 126 15.48 -8.85 4.94
C PHE A 126 16.53 -7.84 5.37
N SER A 127 17.74 -7.94 4.81
CA SER A 127 18.71 -6.84 4.90
C SER A 127 18.11 -5.59 4.24
N SER A 128 18.29 -4.43 4.86
CA SER A 128 17.88 -3.14 4.28
C SER A 128 18.49 -3.00 2.88
N SER A 129 17.67 -2.83 1.85
CA SER A 129 18.16 -2.51 0.50
C SER A 129 18.11 -1.01 0.26
N SER A 130 19.18 -0.46 -0.32
CA SER A 130 19.20 0.89 -0.87
C SER A 130 18.45 0.95 -2.22
N GLU A 131 17.36 1.71 -2.26
CA GLU A 131 16.92 2.63 -3.35
C GLU A 131 16.80 2.16 -4.82
N LEU A 132 16.86 0.87 -5.14
CA LEU A 132 16.82 0.42 -6.54
C LEU A 132 15.50 0.70 -7.29
N SER A 133 14.38 0.94 -6.59
CA SER A 133 13.06 1.12 -7.23
C SER A 133 12.70 2.57 -7.59
N ARG A 134 13.51 3.59 -7.25
CA ARG A 134 13.14 5.00 -7.49
C ARG A 134 13.16 5.40 -8.98
N VAL A 135 14.13 4.87 -9.75
CA VAL A 135 14.47 5.40 -11.08
C VAL A 135 13.38 5.21 -12.15
N LEU A 136 12.60 4.12 -12.10
CA LEU A 136 11.56 3.85 -13.10
C LEU A 136 10.28 4.66 -12.84
N TRP A 137 9.95 4.93 -11.58
CA TRP A 137 8.75 5.68 -11.23
C TRP A 137 8.85 7.16 -11.54
N ASP A 138 10.07 7.70 -11.56
CA ASP A 138 10.30 9.11 -11.89
C ASP A 138 9.79 9.48 -13.29
N VAL A 139 9.78 8.54 -14.24
CA VAL A 139 9.26 8.76 -15.61
C VAL A 139 7.74 8.63 -15.66
N LEU A 140 7.16 7.65 -14.98
CA LEU A 140 5.72 7.38 -15.01
C LEU A 140 4.91 8.36 -14.16
N HIS A 141 5.51 8.88 -13.08
CA HIS A 141 4.82 9.75 -12.14
C HIS A 141 4.21 11.00 -12.79
N PRO A 142 4.94 11.79 -13.61
CA PRO A 142 4.36 12.95 -14.29
C PRO A 142 3.19 12.61 -15.20
N TRP A 143 3.26 11.49 -15.92
CA TRP A 143 2.17 11.05 -16.81
C TRP A 143 0.92 10.67 -16.02
N TYR A 144 1.09 9.91 -14.93
CA TYR A 144 0.01 9.54 -14.04
C TYR A 144 -0.67 10.77 -13.42
N GLN A 145 0.13 11.73 -12.93
CA GLN A 145 -0.39 13.00 -12.39
C GLN A 145 -1.11 13.84 -13.44
N LEU A 146 -0.62 13.83 -14.68
CA LEU A 146 -1.28 14.51 -15.80
C LEU A 146 -2.65 13.90 -16.08
N VAL A 147 -2.77 12.57 -16.14
CA VAL A 147 -4.06 11.88 -16.33
C VAL A 147 -5.04 12.28 -15.22
N TRP A 148 -4.64 12.18 -13.95
CA TRP A 148 -5.51 12.59 -12.83
C TRP A 148 -5.95 14.05 -12.93
N SER A 149 -5.02 14.95 -13.28
CA SER A 149 -5.30 16.38 -13.44
C SER A 149 -6.28 16.67 -14.58
N LEU A 150 -6.25 15.87 -15.66
CA LEU A 150 -7.18 16.00 -16.78
C LEU A 150 -8.57 15.43 -16.44
N LEU A 151 -8.62 14.30 -15.73
CA LEU A 151 -9.88 13.66 -15.31
C LEU A 151 -10.71 14.58 -14.40
N LYS A 152 -10.05 15.29 -13.49
CA LYS A 152 -10.71 16.24 -12.55
C LYS A 152 -11.28 17.50 -13.20
N GLN A 153 -11.04 17.75 -14.49
CA GLN A 153 -11.54 18.96 -15.13
C GLN A 153 -13.07 18.91 -15.27
N GLN A 154 -13.76 20.04 -15.07
CA GLN A 154 -15.22 20.15 -15.25
C GLN A 154 -15.70 19.75 -16.65
N ARG A 155 -14.81 19.83 -17.65
CA ARG A 155 -15.05 19.39 -19.03
C ARG A 155 -13.83 18.61 -19.53
N PRO A 156 -13.71 17.33 -19.14
CA PRO A 156 -12.56 16.53 -19.50
C PRO A 156 -12.53 16.36 -21.02
N LYS A 157 -11.37 16.62 -21.63
CA LYS A 157 -11.15 16.35 -23.05
C LYS A 157 -10.88 14.86 -23.23
N LEU A 158 -11.93 14.04 -23.17
CA LEU A 158 -11.84 12.57 -23.13
C LEU A 158 -10.86 11.99 -24.17
N LYS A 159 -10.93 12.46 -25.43
CA LYS A 159 -10.00 12.00 -26.47
C LYS A 159 -8.51 12.25 -26.14
N PHE A 160 -8.19 13.39 -25.54
CA PHE A 160 -6.83 13.69 -25.15
C PHE A 160 -6.40 12.85 -23.94
N ILE A 161 -7.33 12.53 -23.04
CA ILE A 161 -7.09 11.62 -21.92
C ILE A 161 -6.79 10.21 -22.46
N ASP A 162 -7.62 9.71 -23.38
CA ASP A 162 -7.41 8.41 -24.03
C ASP A 162 -6.04 8.33 -24.72
N ASP A 163 -5.62 9.40 -25.43
CA ASP A 163 -4.32 9.46 -26.09
C ASP A 163 -3.16 9.40 -25.07
N VAL A 164 -3.29 10.08 -23.92
CA VAL A 164 -2.26 10.07 -22.85
C VAL A 164 -2.21 8.71 -22.13
N GLU A 165 -3.38 8.11 -21.87
CA GLU A 165 -3.48 6.79 -21.26
C GLU A 165 -2.88 5.71 -22.16
N ALA A 166 -3.12 5.79 -23.46
CA ALA A 166 -2.52 4.87 -24.44
C ALA A 166 -0.99 4.94 -24.43
N ILE A 167 -0.41 6.14 -24.32
CA ILE A 167 1.05 6.33 -24.22
C ILE A 167 1.59 5.72 -22.92
N LEU A 168 0.89 5.93 -21.80
CA LEU A 168 1.29 5.37 -20.52
C LEU A 168 1.25 3.83 -20.54
N LEU A 169 0.19 3.25 -21.08
CA LEU A 169 0.04 1.80 -21.23
C LEU A 169 1.12 1.23 -22.16
N SER A 170 1.39 1.86 -23.31
CA SER A 170 2.41 1.38 -24.24
C SER A 170 3.82 1.42 -23.62
N TYR A 171 4.14 2.46 -22.84
CA TYR A 171 5.43 2.56 -22.16
C TYR A 171 5.64 1.42 -21.16
N VAL A 172 4.60 1.04 -20.43
CA VAL A 172 4.64 -0.06 -19.44
C VAL A 172 4.80 -1.41 -20.13
N ASP A 173 4.08 -1.62 -21.24
CA ASP A 173 4.19 -2.84 -22.04
C ASP A 173 5.58 -2.98 -22.68
N GLU A 174 6.12 -1.92 -23.29
CA GLU A 174 7.45 -1.90 -23.88
C GLU A 174 8.55 -2.13 -22.84
N SER A 175 8.44 -1.50 -21.67
CA SER A 175 9.38 -1.67 -20.56
C SER A 175 9.37 -3.08 -19.98
N SER A 176 8.25 -3.79 -20.08
CA SER A 176 8.11 -5.20 -19.65
C SER A 176 8.71 -6.19 -20.65
N SER A 177 8.94 -5.76 -21.89
CA SER A 177 9.43 -6.61 -22.99
C SER A 177 10.95 -6.55 -23.20
N ALA A 178 11.62 -5.50 -22.71
CA ALA A 178 13.07 -5.41 -22.72
C ALA A 178 13.65 -6.39 -21.68
N ASP A 179 14.77 -7.05 -21.98
CA ASP A 179 15.53 -8.00 -21.14
C ASP A 179 16.02 -7.43 -19.78
N LEU A 180 15.43 -6.35 -19.30
CA LEU A 180 15.49 -5.93 -17.91
C LEU A 180 14.90 -7.06 -17.06
N ASN A 181 15.71 -7.51 -16.11
CA ASN A 181 15.40 -8.54 -15.12
C ASN A 181 13.88 -8.48 -14.77
N PRO A 182 13.07 -9.53 -15.00
CA PRO A 182 11.63 -9.51 -14.76
C PRO A 182 11.24 -9.27 -13.28
N SER A 183 12.25 -9.15 -12.42
CA SER A 183 12.18 -8.71 -11.04
C SER A 183 12.06 -7.19 -10.86
N VAL A 184 12.12 -6.38 -11.93
CA VAL A 184 12.39 -4.94 -11.75
C VAL A 184 11.15 -4.08 -11.55
N CYS A 185 9.99 -4.34 -12.17
CA CYS A 185 8.76 -3.57 -11.93
C CYS A 185 7.61 -4.20 -12.70
N HIS A 186 6.56 -4.66 -12.03
CA HIS A 186 5.29 -4.92 -12.70
C HIS A 186 4.32 -3.82 -12.29
N PHE A 187 4.02 -2.90 -13.22
CA PHE A 187 3.00 -1.88 -13.00
C PHE A 187 1.68 -2.32 -13.60
N ASP A 188 0.66 -2.53 -12.76
CA ASP A 188 -0.72 -2.65 -13.23
C ASP A 188 -1.29 -1.27 -13.57
N ALA A 189 -0.79 -0.71 -14.66
CA ALA A 189 -1.17 0.62 -15.15
C ALA A 189 -2.65 0.72 -15.45
N LEU A 190 -3.21 -0.32 -16.09
CA LEU A 190 -4.62 -0.39 -16.42
C LEU A 190 -5.48 -0.39 -15.15
N GLY A 191 -5.14 -1.22 -14.17
CA GLY A 191 -5.84 -1.25 -12.87
C GLY A 191 -5.82 0.11 -12.19
N ALA A 192 -4.66 0.78 -12.14
CA ALA A 192 -4.53 2.09 -11.53
C ALA A 192 -5.35 3.17 -12.26
N LEU A 193 -5.38 3.15 -13.59
CA LEU A 193 -6.19 4.07 -14.40
C LEU A 193 -7.69 3.86 -14.17
N LEU A 194 -8.16 2.61 -14.14
CA LEU A 194 -9.57 2.30 -13.89
C LEU A 194 -10.04 2.86 -12.53
N LEU A 195 -9.20 2.74 -11.49
CA LEU A 195 -9.50 3.32 -10.17
C LEU A 195 -9.58 4.86 -10.23
N LEU A 196 -8.68 5.53 -10.97
CA LEU A 196 -8.74 6.98 -11.16
C LEU A 196 -10.02 7.44 -11.87
N HIS A 197 -10.44 6.73 -12.92
CA HIS A 197 -11.69 7.05 -13.63
C HIS A 197 -12.89 6.93 -12.70
N GLU A 198 -12.95 5.87 -11.90
CA GLU A 198 -14.05 5.67 -10.96
C GLU A 198 -14.06 6.75 -9.85
N MET A 199 -12.89 7.10 -9.33
CA MET A 199 -12.74 8.21 -8.38
C MET A 199 -13.20 9.54 -9.01
N SER A 200 -12.82 9.81 -10.26
CA SER A 200 -13.25 11.00 -10.99
C SER A 200 -14.76 11.04 -11.23
N ARG A 201 -15.38 9.89 -11.53
CA ARG A 201 -16.83 9.76 -11.68
C ARG A 201 -17.53 10.17 -10.39
N LEU A 202 -17.09 9.65 -9.25
CA LEU A 202 -17.66 9.98 -7.94
C LEU A 202 -17.50 11.46 -7.57
N LEU A 203 -16.39 12.10 -7.95
CA LEU A 203 -16.21 13.55 -7.77
C LEU A 203 -17.20 14.37 -8.62
N GLY A 204 -17.52 13.90 -9.83
CA GLY A 204 -18.45 14.58 -10.74
C GLY A 204 -19.94 14.39 -10.42
N GLU A 205 -20.28 13.41 -9.58
CA GLU A 205 -21.67 13.07 -9.21
C GLU A 205 -22.24 13.92 -8.07
N VAL A 206 -21.44 14.83 -7.50
CA VAL A 206 -21.90 15.72 -6.42
C VAL A 206 -22.87 16.76 -6.97
N GLN A 207 -24.17 16.43 -6.96
CA GLN A 207 -25.25 17.36 -7.32
C GLN A 207 -26.03 17.87 -6.09
N ASP A 208 -26.12 17.08 -5.00
CA ASP A 208 -26.85 17.42 -3.77
C ASP A 208 -26.06 17.08 -2.48
N GLU A 209 -26.26 17.87 -1.41
CA GLU A 209 -25.55 17.70 -0.13
C GLU A 209 -25.83 16.36 0.58
N GLN A 210 -27.02 15.76 0.36
CA GLN A 210 -27.41 14.49 0.98
C GLN A 210 -26.65 13.26 0.43
N ASP A 211 -26.17 13.34 -0.82
CA ASP A 211 -25.40 12.26 -1.46
C ASP A 211 -23.90 12.33 -1.15
N SER A 212 -23.43 13.47 -0.62
CA SER A 212 -22.00 13.72 -0.43
C SER A 212 -21.32 12.75 0.54
N ALA A 213 -22.02 12.28 1.58
CA ALA A 213 -21.42 11.37 2.56
C ALA A 213 -21.21 9.95 1.99
N HIS A 214 -22.18 9.46 1.21
CA HIS A 214 -22.07 8.17 0.54
C HIS A 214 -21.00 8.21 -0.55
N LEU A 215 -20.98 9.25 -1.36
CA LEU A 215 -19.96 9.45 -2.40
C LEU A 215 -18.55 9.56 -1.80
N ALA A 216 -18.40 10.27 -0.67
CA ALA A 216 -17.12 10.34 0.04
C ALA A 216 -16.65 8.98 0.52
N SER A 217 -17.54 8.17 1.12
CA SER A 217 -17.20 6.82 1.56
C SER A 217 -16.78 5.92 0.39
N ALA A 218 -17.55 5.91 -0.70
CA ALA A 218 -17.25 5.11 -1.88
C ALA A 218 -15.91 5.53 -2.52
N TYR A 219 -15.64 6.84 -2.58
CA TYR A 219 -14.39 7.37 -3.08
C TYR A 219 -13.21 6.94 -2.20
N ASP A 220 -13.35 7.02 -0.88
CA ASP A 220 -12.30 6.63 0.05
C ASP A 220 -12.03 5.12 0.02
N ASP A 221 -13.05 4.29 -0.24
CA ASP A 221 -12.88 2.84 -0.46
C ASP A 221 -12.02 2.56 -1.70
N ILE A 222 -12.29 3.24 -2.83
CA ILE A 222 -11.50 3.09 -4.07
C ILE A 222 -10.10 3.66 -3.89
N ARG A 223 -9.97 4.80 -3.20
CA ARG A 223 -8.68 5.39 -2.84
C ARG A 223 -7.84 4.45 -2.00
N GLU A 224 -8.46 3.76 -1.04
CA GLU A 224 -7.80 2.75 -0.21
C GLU A 224 -7.38 1.51 -1.02
N GLU A 225 -8.16 1.11 -2.03
CA GLU A 225 -7.75 0.07 -2.98
C GLU A 225 -6.54 0.49 -3.80
N LEU A 226 -6.54 1.71 -4.34
CA LEU A 226 -5.39 2.28 -5.05
C LEU A 226 -4.16 2.38 -4.14
N ARG A 227 -4.33 2.81 -2.88
CA ARG A 227 -3.24 2.82 -1.91
C ARG A 227 -2.65 1.43 -1.70
N ARG A 228 -3.47 0.39 -1.57
CA ARG A 228 -2.99 -0.99 -1.41
C ARG A 228 -2.23 -1.46 -2.64
N MET A 229 -2.71 -1.13 -3.84
CA MET A 229 -2.01 -1.39 -5.10
C MET A 229 -0.65 -0.68 -5.12
N CYS A 230 -0.60 0.63 -4.90
CA CYS A 230 0.64 1.39 -4.84
C CYS A 230 1.62 0.81 -3.83
N GLU A 231 1.16 0.47 -2.64
CA GLU A 231 1.99 -0.09 -1.59
C GLU A 231 2.50 -1.48 -1.92
N PHE A 232 1.67 -2.35 -2.51
CA PHE A 232 2.06 -3.69 -2.90
C PHE A 232 3.12 -3.67 -4.00
N GLU A 233 2.89 -2.90 -5.06
CA GLU A 233 3.76 -2.82 -6.22
C GLU A 233 4.98 -1.90 -6.02
N GLY A 234 4.96 -1.07 -4.98
CA GLY A 234 6.05 -0.17 -4.64
C GLY A 234 6.05 1.17 -5.36
N PHE A 235 4.87 1.66 -5.72
CA PHE A 235 4.69 2.99 -6.28
C PHE A 235 4.78 4.07 -5.19
N PRO A 236 5.18 5.30 -5.58
CA PRO A 236 5.19 6.44 -4.67
C PRO A 236 3.80 6.74 -4.11
N SER A 237 3.73 7.12 -2.83
CA SER A 237 2.47 7.49 -2.17
C SER A 237 1.80 8.71 -2.81
N GLU A 238 2.58 9.55 -3.49
CA GLU A 238 2.14 10.75 -4.21
C GLU A 238 1.22 10.41 -5.39
N TRP A 239 1.16 9.14 -5.82
CA TRP A 239 0.23 8.68 -6.85
C TRP A 239 -1.19 8.52 -6.34
N ILE A 240 -1.39 8.45 -5.02
CA ILE A 240 -2.72 8.30 -4.46
C ILE A 240 -3.35 9.70 -4.41
N PRO A 241 -4.52 9.92 -5.05
CA PRO A 241 -5.24 11.18 -4.95
C PRO A 241 -5.53 11.59 -3.51
N ALA A 242 -5.83 12.87 -3.31
CA ALA A 242 -6.20 13.38 -1.99
C ALA A 242 -7.55 12.79 -1.54
N THR A 243 -7.93 13.02 -0.28
CA THR A 243 -9.24 12.59 0.22
C THR A 243 -10.37 13.26 -0.56
N PHE A 244 -11.57 12.67 -0.54
CA PHE A 244 -12.72 13.24 -1.25
C PHE A 244 -12.95 14.73 -0.91
N MET A 245 -12.83 15.07 0.37
CA MET A 245 -13.02 16.45 0.86
C MET A 245 -11.95 17.41 0.34
N GLU A 246 -10.69 16.96 0.27
CA GLU A 246 -9.59 17.77 -0.24
C GLU A 246 -9.72 17.99 -1.76
N GLU A 247 -10.08 16.96 -2.52
CA GLU A 247 -10.26 17.09 -3.98
C GLU A 247 -11.45 17.98 -4.34
N GLN A 248 -12.56 17.91 -3.58
CA GLN A 248 -13.69 18.82 -3.73
C GLN A 248 -13.32 20.28 -3.43
N ALA A 249 -12.40 20.52 -2.50
CA ALA A 249 -11.90 21.87 -2.21
C ALA A 249 -11.01 22.44 -3.33
N ILE A 250 -10.30 21.57 -4.05
CA ILE A 250 -9.39 21.95 -5.15
C ILE A 250 -10.16 22.17 -6.47
N SER A 251 -11.32 21.53 -6.63
CA SER A 251 -12.11 21.54 -7.87
C SER A 251 -13.16 22.67 -7.96
N ARG A 252 -13.28 23.50 -6.90
CA ARG A 252 -14.11 24.71 -6.83
C ARG A 252 -13.29 25.96 -7.15
#